data_AF-A0A4R0HX75-F1
#
_entry.id   AF-A0A4R0HX75-F1
#
_cell.length_a   1.000
_cell.length_b   1.000
_cell.length_c   1.000
_cell.angle_alpha   90.00
_cell.angle_beta   90.00
_cell.angle_gamma   90.00
#
_symmetry.space_group_name_H-M   'P 1'
#
loop_
_entity.id
_entity.type
_entity.pdbx_description
1 polymer ?
#
loop_
_entity_poly.entity_id
_entity_poly.type
_entity_poly.pdbx_seq_one_letter_code
_entity_poly.pdbx_strand_id
1 'polypeptide(L)'
;MSKSAIGSTEVRRAPASSKGWFVWMTGLWIIFYVLMQSGELDDLAAWIRDLPIVVELLVWLVFFPQVLATAVWTSDWSEGLRVTLVVLFTVVWTLVSLPRPKSSPK
;
A
#
# COMPACT_ATOMS: atom_id res chain seq x y z
N MET A 1 -42.06 -20.94 -33.15
CA MET A 1 -41.65 -21.15 -31.74
C MET A 1 -40.57 -20.13 -31.42
N SER A 2 -40.95 -19.03 -30.76
CA SER A 2 -40.02 -18.00 -30.29
C SER A 2 -39.81 -18.17 -28.78
N LYS A 3 -38.56 -18.37 -28.36
CA LYS A 3 -38.11 -18.02 -27.01
C LYS A 3 -36.79 -17.27 -27.15
N SER A 4 -36.94 -15.97 -27.38
CA SER A 4 -35.99 -14.98 -26.90
C SER A 4 -36.02 -15.02 -25.37
N ALA A 5 -34.89 -15.38 -24.75
CA ALA A 5 -34.66 -15.20 -23.33
C ALA A 5 -33.39 -14.36 -23.17
N ILE A 6 -33.65 -13.09 -22.92
CA ILE A 6 -32.72 -12.07 -22.45
C ILE A 6 -32.30 -12.43 -21.02
N GLY A 7 -31.02 -12.22 -20.70
CA GLY A 7 -30.50 -12.23 -19.33
C GLY A 7 -29.35 -13.23 -19.20
N SER A 8 -28.11 -12.86 -18.99
CA SER A 8 -27.56 -11.66 -18.37
C SER A 8 -26.27 -11.29 -19.09
N THR A 9 -26.18 -10.06 -19.58
CA THR A 9 -24.88 -9.38 -19.69
C THR A 9 -24.31 -9.36 -18.28
N GLU A 10 -23.55 -10.40 -17.91
CA GLU A 10 -22.53 -10.25 -16.89
C GLU A 10 -21.61 -9.17 -17.44
N VAL A 11 -21.93 -7.92 -17.10
CA VAL A 11 -20.93 -6.88 -17.00
C VAL A 11 -19.98 -7.42 -15.96
N ARG A 12 -19.03 -8.24 -16.41
CA ARG A 12 -17.84 -8.64 -15.69
C ARG A 12 -17.20 -7.31 -15.37
N ARG A 13 -17.56 -6.72 -14.24
CA ARG A 13 -16.88 -5.56 -13.68
C ARG A 13 -15.46 -6.07 -13.49
N ALA A 14 -14.64 -5.86 -14.51
CA ALA A 14 -13.19 -5.84 -14.34
C ALA A 14 -12.98 -5.01 -13.07
N PRO A 15 -12.19 -5.48 -12.10
CA PRO A 15 -12.11 -4.81 -10.82
C PRO A 15 -11.56 -3.40 -11.04
N ALA A 16 -12.44 -2.42 -11.20
CA ALA A 16 -12.11 -1.00 -11.22
C ALA A 16 -11.45 -0.60 -9.88
N SER A 17 -11.63 -1.44 -8.86
CA SER A 17 -10.85 -1.51 -7.63
C SER A 17 -9.34 -1.47 -7.87
N SER A 18 -8.80 -2.09 -8.93
CA SER A 18 -7.35 -2.20 -9.12
C SER A 18 -6.66 -0.87 -9.45
N LYS A 19 -7.29 0.01 -10.25
CA LYS A 19 -6.72 1.32 -10.58
C LYS A 19 -6.88 2.32 -9.44
N GLY A 20 -8.05 2.34 -8.80
CA GLY A 20 -8.29 3.19 -7.63
C GLY A 20 -7.38 2.83 -6.46
N TRP A 21 -7.20 1.53 -6.21
CA TRP A 21 -6.26 1.01 -5.22
C TRP A 21 -4.81 1.41 -5.55
N PHE A 22 -4.40 1.30 -6.81
CA PHE A 22 -3.05 1.68 -7.23
C PHE A 22 -2.80 3.18 -7.08
N VAL A 23 -3.73 4.05 -7.50
CA VAL A 23 -3.61 5.51 -7.36
C VAL A 23 -3.59 5.92 -5.88
N TRP A 24 -4.47 5.34 -5.06
CA TRP A 24 -4.45 5.54 -3.61
C TRP A 24 -3.11 5.12 -3.01
N MET A 25 -2.61 3.95 -3.38
CA MET A 25 -1.34 3.41 -2.88
C MET A 25 -0.13 4.24 -3.31
N THR A 26 -0.06 4.65 -4.58
CA THR A 26 1.00 5.54 -5.08
C THR A 26 0.92 6.90 -4.40
N GLY A 27 -0.29 7.42 -4.17
CA GLY A 27 -0.49 8.65 -3.41
C GLY A 27 0.11 8.56 -2.00
N LEU A 28 -0.09 7.44 -1.30
CA LEU A 28 0.51 7.22 0.02
C LEU A 28 2.04 7.18 0.00
N TRP A 29 2.64 6.56 -1.02
CA TRP A 29 4.09 6.59 -1.21
C TRP A 29 4.63 7.98 -1.53
N ILE A 30 3.90 8.77 -2.32
CA ILE A 30 4.28 10.16 -2.61
C ILE A 30 4.22 11.00 -1.34
N ILE A 31 3.15 10.86 -0.53
CA ILE A 31 3.02 11.55 0.75
C ILE A 31 4.18 11.17 1.68
N PHE A 32 4.51 9.88 1.78
CA PHE A 32 5.69 9.42 2.53
C PHE A 32 6.99 10.07 2.03
N TYR A 33 7.20 10.12 0.72
CA TYR A 33 8.39 10.73 0.12
C TYR A 33 8.47 12.24 0.41
N VAL A 34 7.34 12.94 0.39
CA VAL A 34 7.28 14.37 0.74
C VAL A 34 7.61 14.58 2.22
N LEU A 35 7.03 13.79 3.13
CA LEU A 35 7.32 13.82 4.57
C LEU A 35 8.79 13.48 4.87
N MET A 36 9.37 12.55 4.10
CA MET A 36 10.78 12.22 4.15
C MET A 36 11.66 13.42 3.80
N GLN A 37 11.30 14.16 2.74
CA GLN A 37 12.04 15.34 2.31
C GLN A 37 11.83 16.56 3.22
N SER A 38 10.69 16.66 3.91
CA SER A 38 10.46 17.72 4.91
C SER A 38 11.16 17.46 6.24
N GLY A 39 11.69 16.26 6.47
CA GLY A 39 12.32 15.88 7.74
C GLY A 39 11.31 15.60 8.86
N GLU A 40 10.01 15.56 8.56
CA GLU A 40 8.94 15.38 9.55
C GLU A 40 8.67 13.89 9.87
N LEU A 41 9.47 12.97 9.31
CA LEU A 41 9.33 11.54 9.62
C LEU A 41 9.61 11.22 11.08
N ASP A 42 10.51 11.95 11.74
CA ASP A 42 10.81 11.75 13.16
C ASP A 42 9.61 12.16 14.03
N ASP A 43 8.98 13.30 13.71
CA ASP A 43 7.77 13.77 14.39
C ASP A 43 6.58 12.84 14.14
N LEU A 44 6.42 12.35 12.91
CA LEU A 44 5.38 11.38 12.56
C LEU A 44 5.61 10.05 13.30
N ALA A 45 6.85 9.58 13.39
CA ALA A 45 7.19 8.36 14.11
C ALA A 45 6.91 8.50 15.61
N ALA A 46 7.27 9.63 16.21
CA ALA A 46 6.96 9.94 17.60
C ALA A 46 5.45 9.97 17.83
N TRP A 47 4.70 10.64 16.95
CA TRP A 47 3.24 10.70 17.02
C TRP A 47 2.59 9.33 16.90
N ILE A 48 3.07 8.46 16.00
CA ILE A 48 2.55 7.09 15.86
C ILE A 48 2.77 6.28 17.14
N ARG A 49 3.94 6.43 17.79
CA ARG A 49 4.25 5.72 19.04
C ARG A 49 3.51 6.29 20.26
N ASP A 50 3.05 7.53 20.19
CA ASP A 50 2.29 8.19 21.26
C ASP A 50 0.78 7.89 21.19
N LEU A 51 0.34 7.18 20.15
CA LEU A 51 -1.06 6.78 19.99
C LEU A 51 -1.45 5.63 20.94
N PRO A 52 -2.75 5.52 21.29
CA PRO A 52 -3.26 4.36 21.98
C PRO A 52 -2.99 3.07 21.17
N ILE A 53 -2.59 1.98 21.84
CA ILE A 53 -2.22 0.70 21.21
C ILE A 53 -3.24 0.21 20.16
N VAL A 54 -4.55 0.43 20.39
CA VAL A 54 -5.59 0.02 19.45
C VAL A 54 -5.52 0.82 18.15
N VAL A 55 -5.28 2.13 18.25
CA VAL A 55 -5.15 3.02 17.10
C VAL A 55 -3.82 2.76 16.39
N GLU A 56 -2.74 2.58 17.14
CA GLU A 56 -1.44 2.18 16.59
C GLU A 56 -1.56 0.91 15.76
N LEU A 57 -2.24 -0.13 16.27
CA LEU A 57 -2.48 -1.37 15.53
C LEU A 57 -3.32 -1.17 14.27
N LEU A 58 -4.34 -0.30 14.30
CA LEU A 58 -5.12 0.02 13.11
C LEU A 58 -4.28 0.76 12.06
N VAL A 59 -3.44 1.70 12.48
CA VAL A 59 -2.52 2.42 11.60
C VAL A 59 -1.49 1.45 11.01
N TRP A 60 -0.94 0.55 11.82
CA TRP A 60 -0.09 -0.54 11.34
C TRP A 60 -0.83 -1.48 10.38
N LEU A 61 -2.10 -1.78 10.57
CA LEU A 61 -2.84 -2.68 9.68
C LEU A 61 -3.10 -2.04 8.32
N VAL A 62 -3.45 -0.75 8.31
CA VAL A 62 -3.82 -0.01 7.10
C VAL A 62 -2.58 0.49 6.34
N PHE A 63 -1.57 0.96 7.07
CA PHE A 63 -0.36 1.60 6.53
C PHE A 63 0.91 0.80 6.84
N PHE A 64 0.78 -0.51 7.07
CA PHE A 64 1.88 -1.43 7.42
C PHE A 64 3.21 -1.11 6.73
N PRO A 65 3.30 -1.07 5.38
CA PRO A 65 4.56 -0.82 4.70
C PRO A 65 5.13 0.58 4.97
N GLN A 66 4.26 1.59 5.15
CA GLN A 66 4.65 2.97 5.33
C GLN A 66 5.11 3.24 6.77
N VAL A 67 4.42 2.67 7.76
CA VAL A 67 4.83 2.73 9.18
C VAL A 67 6.14 1.97 9.37
N LEU A 68 6.29 0.80 8.76
CA LEU A 68 7.52 0.03 8.80
C LEU A 68 8.69 0.77 8.12
N ALA A 69 8.45 1.41 6.97
CA ALA A 69 9.44 2.27 6.31
C ALA A 69 9.84 3.46 7.19
N THR A 70 8.89 4.11 7.87
CA THR A 70 9.15 5.20 8.82
C THR A 70 9.97 4.71 10.02
N ALA A 71 9.63 3.57 10.60
CA ALA A 71 10.35 2.97 11.73
C ALA A 71 11.80 2.59 11.35
N VAL A 72 12.00 2.08 10.14
CA VAL A 72 13.34 1.80 9.61
C VAL A 72 14.10 3.09 9.33
N TRP A 73 13.45 4.12 8.81
CA TRP A 73 14.08 5.41 8.51
C TRP A 73 14.52 6.17 9.77
N THR A 74 13.75 6.06 10.85
CA THR A 74 14.05 6.66 12.17
C THR A 74 14.98 5.80 13.04
N SER A 75 15.29 4.57 12.61
CA SER A 75 16.27 3.72 13.30
C SER A 75 17.68 4.20 13.03
N ASP A 76 18.59 4.02 13.99
CA ASP A 76 20.01 4.43 13.93
C ASP A 76 20.87 3.65 12.90
N TRP A 77 20.23 3.02 11.91
CA TRP A 77 20.87 2.21 10.89
C TRP A 77 21.59 3.07 9.85
N SER A 78 22.52 2.48 9.10
CA SER A 78 23.22 3.20 8.04
C SER A 78 22.24 3.66 6.95
N GLU A 79 22.46 4.85 6.41
CA GLU A 79 21.58 5.49 5.42
C GLU A 79 21.30 4.56 4.22
N GLY A 80 22.33 3.86 3.72
CA GLY A 80 22.19 2.88 2.65
C GLY A 80 21.26 1.70 3.01
N LEU A 81 21.26 1.26 4.26
CA LEU A 81 20.35 0.20 4.73
C LEU A 81 18.91 0.71 4.83
N ARG A 82 18.71 1.94 5.32
CA ARG A 82 17.40 2.59 5.38
C ARG A 82 16.78 2.69 3.98
N VAL A 83 17.54 3.24 3.03
CA VAL A 83 17.11 3.37 1.63
C VAL A 83 16.79 2.01 1.00
N THR A 84 17.68 1.02 1.19
CA THR A 84 17.49 -0.33 0.62
C THR A 84 16.20 -0.96 1.13
N LEU A 85 15.91 -0.86 2.42
CA LEU A 85 14.70 -1.41 3.02
C LEU A 85 13.44 -0.69 2.56
N VAL A 86 13.45 0.65 2.48
CA VAL A 86 12.33 1.43 1.93
C VAL A 86 12.03 1.00 0.49
N VAL A 87 13.05 0.86 -0.35
CA VAL A 87 12.90 0.39 -1.73
C VAL A 87 12.37 -1.04 -1.76
N LEU A 88 12.88 -1.92 -0.91
CA LEU A 88 12.47 -3.32 -0.85
C LEU A 88 11.02 -3.46 -0.40
N PHE A 89 10.58 -2.70 0.61
CA PHE A 89 9.18 -2.63 1.02
C PHE A 89 8.29 -2.08 -0.09
N THR A 90 8.72 -1.01 -0.76
CA THR A 90 8.00 -0.43 -1.90
C THR A 90 7.80 -1.47 -2.99
N VAL A 91 8.87 -2.15 -3.40
CA VAL A 91 8.86 -3.12 -4.50
C VAL A 91 8.08 -4.37 -4.11
N VAL A 92 8.36 -4.99 -2.96
CA VAL A 92 7.67 -6.20 -2.49
C VAL A 92 6.17 -5.92 -2.34
N TRP A 93 5.80 -4.78 -1.75
CA TRP A 93 4.40 -4.43 -1.56
C TRP A 93 3.68 -4.09 -2.87
N THR A 94 4.36 -3.43 -3.80
CA THR A 94 3.83 -3.17 -5.15
C THR A 94 3.63 -4.49 -5.91
N LEU A 95 4.55 -5.44 -5.80
CA LEU A 95 4.43 -6.78 -6.40
C LEU A 95 3.30 -7.62 -5.76
N VAL A 96 3.10 -7.52 -4.45
CA VAL A 96 1.98 -8.18 -3.75
C VAL A 96 0.64 -7.55 -4.16
N SER A 97 0.63 -6.23 -4.39
CA SER A 97 -0.58 -5.47 -4.78
C SER A 97 -0.95 -5.66 -6.25
N LEU A 98 -0.03 -6.13 -7.09
CA LEU A 98 -0.34 -6.45 -8.48
C LEU A 98 -1.30 -7.65 -8.51
N PRO A 99 -2.48 -7.52 -9.15
CA PRO A 99 -3.39 -8.63 -9.29
C PRO A 99 -2.72 -9.69 -10.16
N ARG A 100 -2.31 -10.81 -9.54
CA ARG A 100 -1.75 -11.93 -10.28
C ARG A 100 -2.77 -12.36 -11.34
N PRO A 101 -2.40 -12.40 -12.64
CA PRO A 101 -3.29 -12.97 -13.64
C PRO A 101 -3.55 -14.42 -13.23
N LYS A 102 -4.82 -14.75 -12.98
CA LYS A 102 -5.26 -16.12 -12.74
C LYS A 102 -4.94 -16.88 -14.02
N SER A 103 -3.89 -17.71 -14.00
CA SER A 103 -3.61 -18.63 -15.09
C SER A 103 -4.83 -19.52 -15.25
N SER A 104 -5.63 -19.29 -16.29
CA SER A 104 -6.71 -20.20 -16.65
C SER A 104 -6.09 -21.57 -16.89
N PRO A 105 -6.55 -22.63 -16.21
CA PRO A 105 -6.14 -23.98 -16.55
C PRO A 105 -6.58 -24.24 -17.99
N LYS A 106 -5.66 -24.71 -18.81
CA LYS A 106 -5.88 -25.08 -20.21
C LYS A 106 -6.47 -26.47 -20.28
#